data_AF-A0B6C3-F1
#
_entry.id   AF-A0B6C3-F1
#
_cell.length_a   1.000
_cell.length_b   1.000
_cell.length_c   1.000
_cell.angle_alpha   90.00
_cell.angle_beta   90.00
_cell.angle_gamma   90.00
#
_symmetry.space_group_name_H-M   'P 1'
#
loop_
_entity.id
_entity.type
_entity.pdbx_description
1 polymer ?
#
loop_
_entity_poly.entity_id
_entity_poly.type
_entity_poly.pdbx_seq_one_letter_code
_entity_poly.pdbx_strand_id
1 'polypeptide(L)'
;MLAAIMVDAMSYKEKILRAIQDSKDGLTTVEVARQAGVSKTTVIKYLSVLRSEGKCEYVEVGPSKLWRAVTPKKEICKRDIEPCEVESVSVKPPDDSGMVSISFKIRADQLSALLRQIQSINDKC
;
A
#
# COMPACT_ATOMS: atom_id res chain seq x y z
N MET A 1 20.36 16.64 16.61
CA MET A 1 19.72 17.82 17.24
C MET A 1 18.57 18.38 16.40
N LEU A 2 18.69 18.46 15.07
CA LEU A 2 17.63 18.96 14.17
C LEU A 2 16.32 18.11 14.16
N ALA A 3 16.39 16.79 14.37
CA ALA A 3 15.21 15.93 14.36
C ALA A 3 14.23 16.19 15.52
N ALA A 4 14.71 16.64 16.69
CA ALA A 4 13.86 16.93 17.85
C ALA A 4 13.03 18.21 17.66
N ILE A 5 13.59 19.20 16.96
CA ILE A 5 12.94 20.51 16.73
C ILE A 5 11.73 20.38 15.77
N MET A 6 11.73 19.38 14.87
CA MET A 6 10.56 19.11 14.00
C MET A 6 9.40 18.40 14.71
N VAL A 7 9.60 17.82 15.90
CA VAL A 7 8.56 17.02 16.59
C VAL A 7 7.51 17.91 17.27
N ASP A 8 7.83 19.16 17.62
CA ASP A 8 6.89 20.05 18.32
C ASP A 8 5.87 20.73 17.38
N ALA A 9 6.13 20.78 16.07
CA ALA A 9 5.21 21.35 15.07
C ALA A 9 4.20 20.35 14.50
N MET A 10 4.34 19.04 14.81
CA MET A 10 3.47 18.00 14.25
C MET A 10 2.20 17.82 15.06
N SER A 11 1.07 17.74 14.36
CA SER A 11 -0.21 17.36 14.95
C SER A 11 -0.16 15.93 15.51
N TYR A 12 -1.05 15.60 16.46
CA TYR A 12 -1.15 14.25 17.01
C TYR A 12 -1.37 13.19 15.92
N LYS A 13 -2.15 13.51 14.89
CA LYS A 13 -2.41 12.62 13.75
C LYS A 13 -1.12 12.29 12.99
N GLU A 14 -0.27 13.28 12.76
CA GLU A 14 1.01 13.10 12.05
C GLU A 14 2.02 12.31 12.89
N LYS A 15 2.10 12.60 14.20
CA LYS A 15 2.95 11.84 15.13
C LYS A 15 2.58 10.35 15.13
N ILE A 16 1.28 10.06 15.20
CA ILE A 16 0.75 8.68 15.18
C ILE A 16 1.03 8.00 13.85
N LEU A 17 0.79 8.67 12.72
CA LEU A 17 1.03 8.09 11.40
C LEU A 17 2.51 7.78 11.17
N ARG A 18 3.42 8.69 11.58
CA ARG A 18 4.86 8.46 11.50
C ARG A 18 5.31 7.27 12.34
N ALA A 19 4.84 7.18 13.59
CA ALA A 19 5.16 6.04 14.44
C ALA A 19 4.82 4.69 13.79
N ILE A 20 3.66 4.62 13.12
CA ILE A 20 3.23 3.42 12.39
C ILE A 20 4.10 3.16 11.15
N GLN A 21 4.46 4.22 10.40
CA GLN A 21 5.29 4.11 9.18
C GLN A 21 6.73 3.68 9.48
N ASP A 22 7.26 4.05 10.64
CA ASP A 22 8.61 3.69 11.06
C ASP A 22 8.73 2.21 11.49
N SER A 23 7.61 1.51 11.70
CA SER A 23 7.60 0.09 12.05
C SER A 23 7.35 -0.81 10.85
N LYS A 24 8.24 -1.79 10.63
CA LYS A 24 8.10 -2.81 9.58
C LYS A 24 7.08 -3.89 9.92
N ASP A 25 7.06 -4.32 11.18
CA ASP A 25 6.25 -5.45 11.64
C ASP A 25 4.87 -5.00 12.18
N GLY A 26 4.65 -3.69 12.25
CA GLY A 26 3.49 -3.08 12.87
C GLY A 26 3.68 -2.84 14.37
N LEU A 27 2.72 -2.16 15.00
CA LEU A 27 2.78 -1.77 16.40
C LEU A 27 1.43 -2.01 17.09
N THR A 28 1.46 -2.47 18.33
CA THR A 28 0.26 -2.43 19.18
C THR A 28 -0.13 -0.98 19.48
N THR A 29 -1.40 -0.74 19.82
CA THR A 29 -1.88 0.59 20.23
C THR A 29 -1.03 1.21 21.35
N VAL A 30 -0.51 0.39 22.27
CA VAL A 30 0.34 0.84 23.38
C VAL A 30 1.71 1.29 22.87
N GLU A 31 2.30 0.56 21.93
CA GLU A 31 3.59 0.93 21.35
C GLU A 31 3.47 2.18 20.47
N VAL A 32 2.38 2.33 19.70
CA VAL A 32 2.08 3.56 18.96
C VAL A 32 2.01 4.76 19.92
N ALA A 33 1.31 4.63 21.05
CA ALA A 33 1.21 5.69 22.05
C ALA A 33 2.58 6.07 22.62
N ARG A 34 3.39 5.07 22.97
CA ARG A 34 4.76 5.26 23.48
C ARG A 34 5.66 5.96 22.45
N GLN A 35 5.62 5.52 21.19
CA GLN A 35 6.50 6.03 20.13
C GLN A 35 6.09 7.42 19.64
N ALA A 36 4.78 7.69 19.55
CA ALA A 36 4.26 9.00 19.15
C ALA A 36 4.25 10.04 20.30
N GLY A 37 4.51 9.62 21.54
CA GLY A 37 4.51 10.50 22.71
C GLY A 37 3.13 11.09 23.03
N VAL A 38 2.07 10.29 22.87
CA VAL A 38 0.67 10.72 23.03
C VAL A 38 -0.13 9.73 23.87
N SER A 39 -1.26 10.17 24.44
CA SER A 39 -2.11 9.28 25.26
C SER A 39 -2.72 8.14 24.45
N LYS A 40 -2.94 6.97 25.09
CA LYS A 40 -3.59 5.81 24.47
C LYS A 40 -4.98 6.13 23.91
N THR A 41 -5.78 6.96 24.61
CA THR A 41 -7.11 7.40 24.15
C THR A 41 -7.00 8.26 22.89
N THR A 42 -6.02 9.17 22.83
CA THR A 42 -5.72 9.97 21.63
C THR A 42 -5.37 9.05 20.47
N VAL A 43 -4.50 8.07 20.69
CA VAL A 43 -4.13 7.08 19.67
C VAL A 43 -5.35 6.34 19.13
N ILE A 44 -6.19 5.77 20.00
CA ILE A 44 -7.39 5.03 19.59
C ILE A 44 -8.30 5.91 18.71
N LYS A 45 -8.53 7.16 19.10
CA LYS A 45 -9.34 8.10 18.31
C LYS A 45 -8.77 8.31 16.92
N TYR A 46 -7.48 8.60 16.81
CA TYR A 46 -6.85 8.94 15.53
C TYR A 46 -6.56 7.72 14.65
N LEU A 47 -6.34 6.54 15.22
CA LEU A 47 -6.21 5.29 14.45
C LEU A 47 -7.50 4.96 13.68
N SER A 48 -8.67 5.18 14.30
CA SER A 48 -9.96 5.03 13.60
C SER A 48 -10.07 5.99 12.41
N VAL A 49 -9.67 7.25 12.59
CA VAL A 49 -9.68 8.25 11.50
C VAL A 49 -8.70 7.88 10.39
N LEU A 50 -7.45 7.55 10.73
CA LEU A 50 -6.41 7.18 9.77
C LEU A 50 -6.77 5.91 8.99
N ARG A 51 -7.45 4.95 9.64
CA ARG A 51 -7.97 3.75 8.99
C ARG A 51 -9.08 4.07 8.01
N SER A 52 -10.03 4.92 8.38
CA SER A 52 -11.09 5.37 7.46
C SER A 52 -10.55 6.16 6.28
N GLU A 53 -9.42 6.84 6.44
CA GLU A 53 -8.68 7.51 5.36
C GLU A 53 -7.80 6.57 4.53
N GLY A 54 -7.78 5.27 4.84
CA GLY A 54 -6.96 4.28 4.13
C GLY A 54 -5.45 4.45 4.33
N LYS A 55 -5.01 5.15 5.39
CA LYS A 55 -3.58 5.40 5.68
C LYS A 55 -2.93 4.32 6.54
N CYS A 56 -3.72 3.62 7.34
CA CYS A 56 -3.27 2.49 8.14
C CYS A 56 -4.34 1.40 8.23
N GLU A 57 -3.90 0.20 8.53
CA GLU A 57 -4.75 -0.96 8.81
C GLU A 57 -4.23 -1.67 10.06
N TYR A 58 -4.97 -2.67 10.54
CA TYR A 58 -4.49 -3.55 11.59
C TYR A 58 -4.63 -5.02 11.17
N VAL A 59 -3.71 -5.84 11.67
CA VAL A 59 -3.79 -7.29 11.60
C VAL A 59 -3.95 -7.83 13.02
N GLU A 60 -4.79 -8.83 13.19
CA GLU A 60 -4.97 -9.51 14.46
C GLU A 60 -3.91 -10.61 14.61
N VAL A 61 -3.13 -10.52 15.68
CA VAL A 61 -2.08 -11.49 16.03
C VAL A 61 -2.33 -11.91 17.47
N GLY A 62 -2.94 -13.10 17.63
CA GLY A 62 -3.46 -13.55 18.92
C GLY A 62 -4.46 -12.54 19.50
N PRO A 63 -4.32 -12.14 20.77
CA PRO A 63 -5.23 -11.16 21.40
C PRO A 63 -4.92 -9.70 21.02
N SER A 64 -3.92 -9.45 20.17
CA SER A 64 -3.42 -8.10 19.89
C SER A 64 -3.75 -7.64 18.48
N LYS A 65 -3.94 -6.32 18.32
CA LYS A 65 -4.00 -5.65 17.02
C LYS A 65 -2.67 -4.98 16.74
N LEU A 66 -2.03 -5.36 15.63
CA LEU A 66 -0.83 -4.71 15.13
C LEU A 66 -1.18 -3.74 14.01
N TRP A 67 -1.00 -2.46 14.26
CA TRP A 67 -1.24 -1.37 13.33
C TRP A 67 -0.05 -1.17 12.42
N ARG A 68 -0.34 -1.03 11.13
CA ARG A 68 0.66 -0.90 10.06
C ARG A 68 0.19 0.10 9.02
N ALA A 69 1.14 0.77 8.37
CA ALA A 69 0.82 1.72 7.33
C ALA A 69 0.26 0.96 6.12
N VAL A 70 -0.77 1.51 5.48
CA VAL A 70 -1.20 1.03 4.17
C VAL A 70 -0.17 1.57 3.20
N THR A 71 0.87 0.78 2.92
CA THR A 71 1.64 1.00 1.70
C THR A 71 0.69 0.72 0.54
N PRO A 72 0.56 1.61 -0.46
CA PRO A 72 -0.12 1.22 -1.69
C PRO A 72 0.55 -0.08 -2.12
N LYS A 73 -0.23 -1.16 -2.20
CA LYS A 73 0.25 -2.40 -2.79
C LYS A 73 0.76 -1.98 -4.17
N LYS A 74 2.07 -1.88 -4.32
CA LYS A 74 2.66 -2.37 -5.55
C LYS A 74 2.25 -3.83 -5.51
N GLU A 75 1.18 -4.18 -6.20
CA GLU A 75 0.85 -5.58 -6.45
C GLU A 75 1.98 -6.16 -7.28
N ILE A 76 3.13 -6.39 -6.66
CA ILE A 76 3.97 -7.48 -7.03
C ILE A 76 3.39 -8.61 -6.19
N CYS A 77 2.33 -9.21 -6.72
CA CYS A 77 2.17 -10.64 -6.56
C CYS A 77 3.55 -11.23 -6.83
N LYS A 78 4.23 -11.73 -5.80
CA LYS A 78 5.30 -12.72 -5.99
C LYS A 78 4.62 -14.00 -6.50
N ARG A 79 4.03 -13.93 -7.69
CA ARG A 79 4.21 -15.01 -8.64
C ARG A 79 5.63 -14.80 -9.10
N ASP A 80 6.40 -15.86 -9.22
CA ASP A 80 7.65 -15.85 -9.98
C ASP A 80 7.27 -15.42 -11.41
N ILE A 81 7.18 -14.11 -11.62
CA ILE A 81 7.01 -13.52 -12.94
C ILE A 81 8.45 -13.30 -13.37
N GLU A 82 9.00 -14.31 -14.03
CA GLU A 82 10.07 -14.09 -15.00
C GLU A 82 9.69 -12.83 -15.79
N PRO A 83 10.50 -11.76 -15.76
CA PRO A 83 10.17 -10.52 -16.44
C PRO A 83 9.82 -10.85 -17.90
N CYS A 84 8.58 -10.57 -18.31
CA CYS A 84 8.22 -10.69 -19.71
C CYS A 84 9.06 -9.68 -20.49
N GLU A 85 10.06 -10.16 -21.23
CA GLU A 85 10.82 -9.33 -22.15
C GLU A 85 9.86 -8.87 -23.26
N VAL A 86 9.43 -7.62 -23.18
CA VAL A 86 8.57 -6.99 -24.18
C VAL A 86 9.45 -6.53 -25.34
N GLU A 87 9.21 -7.07 -26.53
CA GLU A 87 10.01 -6.77 -27.72
C GLU A 87 9.78 -5.33 -28.21
N SER A 88 8.55 -4.83 -28.07
CA SER A 88 8.23 -3.42 -28.28
C SER A 88 6.89 -3.06 -27.62
N VAL A 89 6.78 -1.81 -27.16
CA VAL A 89 5.54 -1.22 -26.63
C VAL A 89 5.22 0.03 -27.46
N SER A 90 3.97 0.15 -27.91
CA SER A 90 3.48 1.38 -28.54
C SER A 90 2.17 1.79 -27.90
N VAL A 91 2.11 3.04 -27.44
CA VAL A 91 0.89 3.66 -26.92
C VAL A 91 0.38 4.63 -27.97
N LYS A 92 -0.84 4.41 -28.45
CA LYS A 92 -1.53 5.38 -29.29
C LYS A 92 -2.32 6.35 -28.40
N PRO A 93 -2.33 7.65 -28.72
CA PRO A 93 -3.16 8.60 -28.00
C PRO A 93 -4.65 8.21 -28.10
N PRO A 94 -5.51 8.75 -27.20
CA PRO A 94 -6.94 8.49 -27.23
C PRO A 94 -7.51 8.85 -28.61
N ASP A 95 -8.36 8.00 -29.16
CA ASP A 95 -9.16 8.34 -30.33
C ASP A 95 -10.33 9.27 -29.96
N ASP A 96 -11.13 9.69 -30.94
CA ASP A 96 -12.30 10.54 -30.73
C ASP A 96 -13.40 9.87 -29.86
N SER A 97 -13.28 8.55 -29.60
CA SER A 97 -14.11 7.80 -28.67
C SER A 97 -13.53 7.77 -27.24
N GLY A 98 -12.39 8.42 -27.00
CA GLY A 98 -11.69 8.45 -25.72
C GLY A 98 -10.92 7.16 -25.40
N MET A 99 -10.71 6.28 -26.38
CA MET A 99 -10.16 4.95 -26.18
C MET A 99 -8.64 4.97 -26.39
N VAL A 100 -7.87 4.58 -25.37
CA VAL A 100 -6.41 4.44 -25.46
C VAL A 100 -6.05 3.02 -25.87
N SER A 101 -5.33 2.88 -26.99
CA SER A 101 -4.86 1.59 -27.48
C SER A 101 -3.38 1.39 -27.15
N ILE A 102 -3.09 0.31 -26.42
CA ILE A 102 -1.72 -0.12 -26.14
C ILE A 102 -1.48 -1.42 -26.91
N SER A 103 -0.44 -1.44 -27.73
CA SER A 103 -0.02 -2.63 -28.47
C SER A 103 1.39 -3.01 -28.04
N PHE A 104 1.61 -4.30 -27.80
CA PHE A 104 2.92 -4.82 -27.43
C PHE A 104 3.15 -6.18 -28.06
N LYS A 105 4.41 -6.46 -28.38
CA LYS A 105 4.85 -7.78 -28.86
C LYS A 105 5.49 -8.55 -27.72
N ILE A 106 5.01 -9.77 -27.51
CA ILE A 106 5.57 -10.74 -26.56
C ILE A 106 5.75 -12.07 -27.26
N ARG A 107 6.68 -12.89 -26.75
CA ARG A 107 6.84 -14.25 -27.24
C ARG A 107 5.61 -15.10 -26.92
N ALA A 108 5.33 -16.10 -27.75
CA ALA A 108 4.12 -16.93 -27.66
C ALA A 108 4.03 -17.74 -26.36
N ASP A 109 5.16 -18.14 -25.78
CA ASP A 109 5.26 -18.82 -24.48
C ASP A 109 4.71 -17.95 -23.33
N GLN A 110 4.96 -16.64 -23.39
CA GLN A 110 4.54 -15.66 -22.38
C GLN A 110 3.06 -15.28 -22.49
N LEU A 111 2.46 -15.36 -23.69
CA LEU A 111 1.06 -15.02 -23.92
C LEU A 111 0.10 -15.94 -23.14
N SER A 112 0.41 -17.23 -23.09
CA SER A 112 -0.42 -18.23 -22.42
C SER A 112 -0.51 -18.00 -20.91
N ALA A 113 0.60 -17.60 -20.29
CA ALA A 113 0.66 -17.23 -18.89
C ALA A 113 -0.21 -15.99 -18.63
N LEU A 114 -0.03 -14.92 -19.43
CA LEU A 114 -0.76 -13.67 -19.28
C LEU A 114 -2.28 -13.83 -19.40
N LEU A 115 -2.77 -14.58 -20.39
CA LEU A 115 -4.21 -14.79 -20.60
C LEU A 115 -4.89 -15.50 -19.42
N ARG A 116 -4.22 -16.49 -18.81
CA ARG A 116 -4.73 -17.18 -17.61
C ARG A 116 -4.88 -16.24 -16.41
N GLN A 117 -4.02 -15.22 -16.29
CA GLN A 117 -4.08 -14.26 -15.20
C GLN A 117 -5.27 -13.30 -15.33
N ILE A 118 -5.58 -12.87 -16.55
CA ILE A 118 -6.68 -11.94 -16.83
C ILE A 118 -8.04 -12.61 -16.55
N GLN A 119 -8.19 -13.88 -16.91
CA GLN A 119 -9.43 -14.64 -16.64
C GLN A 119 -9.72 -14.77 -15.14
N SER A 120 -8.71 -15.03 -14.31
CA SER A 120 -8.87 -15.13 -12.86
C SER A 120 -9.30 -13.82 -12.18
N ILE A 121 -9.10 -12.66 -12.83
CA ILE A 121 -9.54 -11.36 -12.30
C ILE A 121 -11.04 -11.19 -12.55
N ASN A 122 -11.55 -11.67 -13.69
CA ASN A 122 -12.95 -11.53 -14.05
C ASN A 122 -13.90 -12.45 -13.26
N ASP A 123 -13.40 -13.56 -12.71
CA ASP A 123 -14.16 -14.48 -11.86
C ASP A 123 -14.28 -14.02 -10.40
N LYS A 124 -13.61 -12.94 -9.99
CA LYS A 124 -13.57 -12.46 -8.60
C LYS A 124 -14.19 -11.07 -8.40
N CYS A 125 -14.78 -10.49 -9.44
CA CYS A 125 -15.56 -9.26 -9.37
C CYS A 125 -17.06 -9.56 -9.36
#